data_AF-A0A520D678-F1
#
_entry.id   AF-A0A520D678-F1
#
_cell.length_a   1.000
_cell.length_b   1.000
_cell.length_c   1.000
_cell.angle_alpha   90.00
_cell.angle_beta   90.00
_cell.angle_gamma   90.00
#
_symmetry.space_group_name_H-M   'P 1'
#
loop_
_entity.id
_entity.type
_entity.pdbx_description
1 polymer ?
#
loop_
_entity_poly.entity_id
_entity_poly.type
_entity_poly.pdbx_seq_one_letter_code
_entity_poly.pdbx_strand_id
1 'polypeptide(L)'
;YKVLRELYVNGYTKSEKSVKADSLDVLRNHIMRNTRYPAAALEQNVTGTNFISFEVDNSGAILNPTALKSPAASMQAEVLRVFKGSVPVLNGLEGKYIMPVIFIISGPGRVKIDTVIDMAKYRGYKKLEPVFIRGYVPEKKSDLNTESLGGMIRQNKFTYITTDETKQPAGKIVNYIKVDYLKNPIILVNGKVANYTVTEKGFKLDETIYPDQPEIVIYEGDQAVKHYNESARDKGLIVFTTKKK
;
A
#
# COMPACT_ATOMS: atom_id res chain seq x y z
N TYR A 1 32.82 -31.72 33.19
CA TYR A 1 33.26 -30.85 32.06
C TYR A 1 34.22 -31.69 31.22
N LYS A 2 34.15 -31.84 29.90
CA LYS A 2 33.40 -31.21 28.81
C LYS A 2 33.56 -32.23 27.66
N VAL A 3 32.48 -32.78 27.09
CA VAL A 3 32.63 -33.70 25.94
C VAL A 3 32.57 -32.86 24.67
N LEU A 4 33.72 -32.81 24.00
CA LEU A 4 33.95 -32.32 22.66
C LEU A 4 33.06 -33.03 21.65
N ARG A 5 32.40 -32.25 20.79
CA ARG A 5 32.22 -32.53 19.35
C ARG A 5 31.85 -31.24 18.64
N GLU A 6 32.80 -30.30 18.64
CA GLU A 6 32.90 -29.32 17.56
C GLU A 6 33.37 -30.10 16.32
N LEU A 7 32.42 -30.59 15.54
CA LEU A 7 32.68 -31.01 14.18
C LEU A 7 32.77 -29.74 13.33
N TYR A 8 34.00 -29.26 13.17
CA TYR A 8 34.36 -28.24 12.19
C TYR A 8 34.11 -28.78 10.79
N VAL A 9 33.08 -28.27 10.13
CA VAL A 9 32.91 -28.33 8.67
C VAL A 9 32.79 -26.89 8.20
N ASN A 10 33.66 -26.49 7.27
CA ASN A 10 33.75 -25.15 6.68
C ASN A 10 32.39 -24.43 6.57
N GLY A 11 32.17 -23.37 7.34
CA GLY A 11 30.97 -22.55 7.24
C GLY A 11 30.84 -21.60 8.42
N TYR A 12 30.69 -20.31 8.15
CA TYR A 12 30.41 -19.26 9.11
C TYR A 12 29.23 -19.65 10.03
N THR A 13 29.51 -19.96 11.30
CA THR A 13 28.45 -20.22 12.29
C THR A 13 27.68 -18.92 12.54
N LYS A 14 26.45 -18.85 12.03
CA LYS A 14 25.57 -17.70 12.17
C LYS A 14 25.15 -17.51 13.64
N SER A 15 25.31 -16.31 14.19
CA SER A 15 24.97 -16.03 15.60
C SER A 15 23.47 -16.21 15.89
N GLU A 16 23.11 -16.61 17.11
CA GLU A 16 21.71 -16.83 17.52
C GLU A 16 20.81 -15.60 17.27
N LYS A 17 21.32 -14.39 17.52
CA LYS A 17 20.63 -13.12 17.24
C LYS A 17 20.30 -12.97 15.74
N SER A 18 21.24 -13.35 14.88
CA SER A 18 21.04 -13.31 13.43
C SER A 18 20.15 -14.44 12.91
N VAL A 19 20.12 -15.61 13.56
CA VAL A 19 19.16 -16.69 13.25
C VAL A 19 17.73 -16.25 13.59
N LYS A 20 17.53 -15.63 14.76
CA LYS A 20 16.22 -15.06 15.17
C LYS A 20 15.73 -14.00 14.19
N ALA A 21 16.60 -13.10 13.74
CA ALA A 21 16.25 -12.05 12.79
C ALA A 21 15.77 -12.64 11.45
N ASP A 22 16.52 -13.60 10.89
CA ASP A 22 16.14 -14.30 9.67
C ASP A 22 14.79 -15.01 9.79
N SER A 23 14.56 -15.74 10.88
CA SER A 23 13.29 -16.45 11.11
C SER A 23 12.10 -15.48 11.15
N LEU A 24 12.27 -14.30 11.75
CA LEU A 24 11.25 -13.25 11.74
C LEU A 24 11.01 -12.69 10.34
N ASP A 25 12.04 -12.49 9.53
CA ASP A 25 11.90 -12.03 8.14
C ASP A 25 11.22 -13.07 7.25
N VAL A 26 11.55 -14.35 7.43
CA VAL A 26 10.88 -15.47 6.75
C VAL A 26 9.39 -15.49 7.09
N LEU A 27 9.03 -15.34 8.36
CA LEU A 27 7.63 -15.24 8.78
C LEU A 27 6.93 -14.04 8.13
N ARG A 28 7.50 -12.84 8.22
CA ARG A 28 6.92 -11.62 7.63
C ARG A 28 6.66 -11.79 6.14
N ASN A 29 7.64 -12.30 5.41
CA ASN A 29 7.54 -12.55 3.97
C ASN A 29 6.47 -13.61 3.66
N HIS A 30 6.36 -14.67 4.46
CA HIS A 30 5.31 -15.66 4.32
C HIS A 30 3.92 -15.04 4.50
N ILE A 31 3.72 -14.25 5.57
CA ILE A 31 2.45 -13.56 5.82
C ILE A 31 2.12 -12.61 4.66
N MET A 32 3.07 -11.80 4.21
CA MET A 32 2.86 -10.87 3.09
C MET A 32 2.44 -11.56 1.79
N ARG A 33 3.07 -12.70 1.45
CA ARG A 33 2.80 -13.41 0.18
C ARG A 33 1.51 -14.21 0.19
N ASN A 34 1.12 -14.72 1.35
CA ASN A 34 0.00 -15.67 1.46
C ASN A 34 -1.29 -15.03 1.96
N THR A 35 -1.23 -13.82 2.53
CA THR A 35 -2.41 -13.07 2.96
C THR A 35 -2.99 -12.28 1.80
N ARG A 36 -4.27 -12.51 1.52
CA ARG A 36 -5.04 -11.77 0.54
C ARG A 36 -5.83 -10.67 1.23
N TYR A 37 -6.09 -9.58 0.53
CA TYR A 37 -7.06 -8.60 1.02
C TYR A 37 -8.48 -9.14 0.78
N PRO A 38 -9.31 -9.35 1.81
CA PRO A 38 -10.65 -9.89 1.60
C PRO A 38 -11.52 -8.96 0.75
N ALA A 39 -12.20 -9.50 -0.27
CA ALA A 39 -13.03 -8.70 -1.19
C ALA A 39 -14.09 -7.87 -0.45
N ALA A 40 -14.82 -8.48 0.50
CA ALA A 40 -15.83 -7.78 1.29
C ALA A 40 -15.25 -6.60 2.11
N ALA A 41 -14.03 -6.74 2.63
CA ALA A 41 -13.36 -5.68 3.37
C ALA A 41 -12.85 -4.57 2.44
N LEU A 42 -12.39 -4.96 1.25
CA LEU A 42 -11.92 -4.05 0.21
C LEU A 42 -13.08 -3.19 -0.34
N GLU A 43 -14.23 -3.82 -0.61
CA GLU A 43 -15.45 -3.15 -1.08
C GLU A 43 -16.00 -2.14 -0.06
N GLN A 44 -15.81 -2.41 1.22
CA GLN A 44 -16.24 -1.56 2.33
C GLN A 44 -15.14 -0.57 2.78
N ASN A 45 -14.00 -0.51 2.08
CA ASN A 45 -12.84 0.32 2.43
C ASN A 45 -12.35 0.13 3.88
N VAL A 46 -12.53 -1.06 4.45
CA VAL A 46 -12.16 -1.36 5.84
C VAL A 46 -10.64 -1.42 5.92
N THR A 47 -10.01 -0.55 6.70
CA THR A 47 -8.57 -0.62 6.98
C THR A 47 -8.35 -0.89 8.47
N GLY A 48 -7.14 -1.31 8.84
CA GLY A 48 -6.78 -1.43 10.25
C GLY A 48 -5.88 -2.61 10.57
N THR A 49 -5.69 -2.84 11.86
CA THR A 49 -4.68 -3.76 12.40
C THR A 49 -5.33 -4.99 13.02
N ASN A 50 -4.91 -6.16 12.56
CA ASN A 50 -5.18 -7.44 13.20
C ASN A 50 -4.03 -7.75 14.17
N PHE A 51 -4.31 -7.86 15.46
CA PHE A 51 -3.31 -8.28 16.43
C PHE A 51 -3.43 -9.78 16.63
N ILE A 52 -2.46 -10.54 16.10
CA ILE A 52 -2.46 -12.01 16.19
C ILE A 52 -1.51 -12.43 17.29
N SER A 53 -2.04 -13.13 18.29
CA SER A 53 -1.24 -13.83 19.29
C SER A 53 -0.98 -15.26 18.86
N PHE A 54 0.22 -15.76 19.14
CA PHE A 54 0.58 -17.15 18.92
C PHE A 54 1.72 -17.56 19.86
N GLU A 55 1.97 -18.85 19.94
CA GLU A 55 3.06 -19.45 20.71
C GLU A 55 4.05 -20.10 19.73
N VAL A 56 5.32 -20.16 20.10
CA VAL A 56 6.36 -20.87 19.36
C VAL A 56 6.98 -21.88 20.30
N ASP A 57 6.93 -23.16 19.92
CA ASP A 57 7.52 -24.23 20.71
C ASP A 57 9.03 -24.38 20.46
N ASN A 58 9.65 -25.35 21.13
CA ASN A 58 11.09 -25.63 21.03
C ASN A 58 11.54 -26.10 19.63
N SER A 59 10.60 -26.53 18.78
CA SER A 59 10.88 -26.91 17.39
C SER A 59 10.81 -25.71 16.44
N GLY A 60 10.34 -24.56 16.92
CA GLY A 60 10.07 -23.38 16.11
C GLY A 60 8.69 -23.40 15.44
N ALA A 61 7.81 -24.35 15.80
CA ALA A 61 6.46 -24.43 15.25
C ALA A 61 5.55 -23.38 15.88
N ILE A 62 4.72 -22.74 15.06
CA ILE A 62 3.70 -21.79 15.53
C ILE A 62 2.47 -22.56 16.02
N LEU A 63 2.03 -22.27 17.24
CA LEU A 63 0.88 -22.87 17.91
C LEU A 63 -0.15 -21.81 18.31
N ASN A 64 -1.40 -22.25 18.46
CA ASN A 64 -2.50 -21.46 19.05
C ASN A 64 -2.73 -20.06 18.46
N PRO A 65 -2.66 -19.85 17.12
CA PRO A 65 -2.89 -18.52 16.55
C PRO A 65 -4.32 -18.03 16.83
N THR A 66 -4.42 -16.87 17.48
CA THR A 66 -5.67 -16.24 17.91
C THR A 66 -5.64 -14.75 17.57
N ALA A 67 -6.77 -14.21 17.09
CA ALA A 67 -6.89 -12.77 16.86
C ALA A 67 -7.39 -12.08 18.14
N LEU A 68 -6.55 -11.21 18.70
CA LEU A 68 -6.86 -10.42 19.91
C LEU A 68 -7.74 -9.20 19.58
N LYS A 69 -7.55 -8.64 18.39
CA LYS A 69 -8.29 -7.50 17.86
C LYS A 69 -8.24 -7.54 16.35
N SER A 70 -9.34 -7.22 15.70
CA SER A 70 -9.46 -7.16 14.24
C SER A 70 -10.46 -6.07 13.85
N PRO A 71 -10.23 -5.35 12.74
CA PRO A 71 -11.18 -4.36 12.23
C PRO A 71 -12.41 -5.00 11.55
N ALA A 72 -12.33 -6.25 11.09
CA ALA A 72 -13.45 -6.95 10.45
C ALA A 72 -13.28 -8.48 10.49
N ALA A 73 -14.40 -9.20 10.61
CA ALA A 73 -14.41 -10.66 10.65
C ALA A 73 -13.78 -11.32 9.42
N SER A 74 -13.95 -10.74 8.23
CA SER A 74 -13.33 -11.24 6.99
C SER A 74 -11.80 -11.12 7.00
N MET A 75 -11.25 -10.04 7.57
CA MET A 75 -9.81 -9.87 7.76
C MET A 75 -9.27 -10.81 8.83
N GLN A 76 -10.00 -10.94 9.94
CA GLN A 76 -9.66 -11.91 11.00
C GLN A 76 -9.54 -13.32 10.44
N ALA A 77 -10.55 -13.78 9.68
CA ALA A 77 -10.59 -15.11 9.11
C ALA A 77 -9.41 -15.35 8.14
N GLU A 78 -9.10 -14.37 7.30
CA GLU A 78 -8.02 -14.48 6.31
C GLU A 78 -6.64 -14.52 6.96
N VAL A 79 -6.38 -13.69 7.97
CA VAL A 79 -5.11 -13.74 8.70
C VAL A 79 -4.98 -15.07 9.46
N LEU A 80 -6.04 -15.52 10.14
CA LEU A 80 -6.01 -16.81 10.84
C LEU A 80 -5.84 -17.99 9.87
N ARG A 81 -6.38 -17.93 8.64
CA ARG A 81 -6.16 -18.94 7.60
C ARG A 81 -4.68 -19.07 7.26
N VAL A 82 -3.97 -17.95 7.15
CA VAL A 82 -2.52 -17.96 6.85
C VAL A 82 -1.74 -18.50 8.04
N PHE A 83 -2.03 -18.05 9.26
CA PHE A 83 -1.32 -18.51 10.46
C PHE A 83 -1.58 -19.99 10.82
N LYS A 84 -2.76 -20.52 10.49
CA LYS A 84 -3.11 -21.94 10.66
C LYS A 84 -2.68 -22.81 9.47
N GLY A 85 -2.22 -22.19 8.38
CA GLY A 85 -1.73 -22.88 7.19
C GLY A 85 -0.29 -23.38 7.39
N SER A 86 0.36 -23.74 6.28
CA SER A 86 1.77 -24.17 6.29
C SER A 86 2.70 -22.97 6.52
N VAL A 87 2.84 -22.58 7.78
CA VAL A 87 3.74 -21.52 8.24
C VAL A 87 5.17 -22.04 8.38
N PRO A 88 6.19 -21.19 8.11
CA PRO A 88 7.58 -21.58 8.22
C PRO A 88 7.98 -21.86 9.66
N VAL A 89 8.90 -22.81 9.84
CA VAL A 89 9.54 -23.08 11.14
C VAL A 89 10.43 -21.91 11.54
N LEU A 90 10.26 -21.43 12.77
CA LEU A 90 10.89 -20.24 13.31
C LEU A 90 12.10 -20.60 14.18
N ASN A 91 13.19 -21.02 13.53
CA ASN A 91 14.40 -21.45 14.21
C ASN A 91 14.93 -20.38 15.18
N GLY A 92 15.27 -20.81 16.40
CA GLY A 92 15.79 -19.96 17.45
C GLY A 92 14.75 -19.07 18.12
N LEU A 93 13.46 -19.20 17.80
CA LEU A 93 12.37 -18.49 18.49
C LEU A 93 11.62 -19.47 19.41
N GLU A 94 11.23 -18.99 20.59
CA GLU A 94 10.43 -19.73 21.55
C GLU A 94 9.67 -18.74 22.44
N GLY A 95 8.44 -19.11 22.79
CA GLY A 95 7.59 -18.36 23.72
C GLY A 95 6.39 -17.73 23.03
N LYS A 96 5.83 -16.68 23.66
CA LYS A 96 4.55 -16.09 23.26
C LYS A 96 4.76 -14.78 22.51
N TYR A 97 4.07 -14.62 21.39
CA TYR A 97 4.27 -13.49 20.48
C TYR A 97 2.95 -12.83 20.07
N ILE A 98 2.99 -11.52 19.83
CA ILE A 98 1.89 -10.77 19.22
C ILE A 98 2.43 -10.10 17.96
N MET A 99 1.88 -10.42 16.80
CA MET A 99 2.22 -9.78 15.52
C MET A 99 1.06 -8.90 15.04
N PRO A 100 1.28 -7.60 14.84
CA PRO A 100 0.34 -6.74 14.13
C PRO A 100 0.38 -7.02 12.62
N VAL A 101 -0.77 -7.37 12.02
CA VAL A 101 -0.96 -7.49 10.57
C VAL A 101 -1.89 -6.38 10.11
N ILE A 102 -1.32 -5.41 9.39
CA ILE A 102 -1.94 -4.13 9.07
C ILE A 102 -2.45 -4.14 7.64
N PHE A 103 -3.75 -4.01 7.46
CA PHE A 103 -4.39 -3.83 6.16
C PHE A 103 -4.53 -2.35 5.84
N ILE A 104 -3.92 -1.94 4.74
CA ILE A 104 -3.98 -0.56 4.22
C ILE A 104 -4.46 -0.58 2.78
N ILE A 105 -5.26 0.42 2.40
CA ILE A 105 -5.60 0.71 1.01
C ILE A 105 -4.77 1.92 0.60
N SER A 106 -4.08 1.84 -0.55
CA SER A 106 -3.41 2.99 -1.12
C SER A 106 -4.47 3.98 -1.61
N GLY A 107 -4.63 5.13 -0.96
CA GLY A 107 -5.63 6.15 -1.33
C GLY A 107 -5.36 7.50 -0.64
N PRO A 108 -6.05 8.59 -1.04
CA PRO A 108 -5.85 9.91 -0.48
C PRO A 108 -6.49 10.08 0.89
N GLY A 109 -5.83 9.54 1.91
CA GLY A 109 -6.24 9.68 3.29
C GLY A 109 -5.15 9.22 4.24
N ARG A 110 -4.97 9.96 5.35
CA ARG A 110 -4.20 9.45 6.49
C ARG A 110 -4.99 8.28 7.09
N VAL A 111 -4.63 7.05 6.76
CA VAL A 111 -5.16 5.88 7.47
C VAL A 111 -4.70 5.98 8.92
N LYS A 112 -5.63 6.02 9.87
CA LYS A 112 -5.30 5.88 11.29
C LYS A 112 -4.86 4.44 11.52
N ILE A 113 -3.56 4.22 11.53
CA ILE A 113 -2.99 2.91 11.81
C ILE A 113 -2.91 2.76 13.34
N ASP A 114 -3.82 1.97 13.90
CA ASP A 114 -3.74 1.61 15.30
C ASP A 114 -2.71 0.49 15.49
N THR A 115 -1.52 0.85 15.95
CA THR A 115 -0.48 -0.12 16.35
C THR A 115 -0.47 -0.34 17.86
N VAL A 116 -1.36 0.31 18.62
CA VAL A 116 -1.34 0.29 20.07
C VAL A 116 -2.21 -0.85 20.58
N ILE A 117 -1.62 -1.68 21.43
CA ILE A 117 -2.32 -2.71 22.20
C ILE A 117 -1.80 -2.60 23.63
N ASP A 118 -2.70 -2.72 24.59
CA ASP A 118 -2.34 -2.71 26.02
C ASP A 118 -1.59 -4.02 26.37
N MET A 119 -0.26 -3.96 26.30
CA MET A 119 0.62 -5.09 26.58
C MET A 119 0.57 -5.53 28.04
N ALA A 120 0.07 -4.70 28.97
CA ALA A 120 -0.05 -5.10 30.37
C ALA A 120 -1.04 -6.26 30.56
N LYS A 121 -2.02 -6.40 29.64
CA LYS A 121 -2.96 -7.54 29.60
C LYS A 121 -2.33 -8.84 29.10
N TYR A 122 -1.22 -8.74 28.37
CA TYR A 122 -0.57 -9.88 27.69
C TYR A 122 0.82 -10.13 28.27
N ARG A 123 0.89 -10.28 29.60
CA ARG A 123 2.16 -10.57 30.30
C ARG A 123 2.83 -11.81 29.70
N GLY A 124 4.14 -11.71 29.44
CA GLY A 124 4.94 -12.77 28.82
C GLY A 124 4.87 -12.83 27.29
N TYR A 125 3.98 -12.06 26.65
CA TYR A 125 3.99 -11.92 25.19
C TYR A 125 5.01 -10.87 24.74
N LYS A 126 5.75 -11.19 23.66
CA LYS A 126 6.64 -10.28 22.95
C LYS A 126 5.91 -9.72 21.72
N LYS A 127 5.81 -8.40 21.62
CA LYS A 127 5.26 -7.76 20.42
C LYS A 127 6.31 -7.76 19.30
N LEU A 128 5.92 -8.21 18.12
CA LEU A 128 6.74 -8.22 16.91
C LEU A 128 6.49 -6.97 16.05
N GLU A 129 7.44 -6.68 15.17
CA GLU A 129 7.27 -5.67 14.13
C GLU A 129 6.06 -5.98 13.24
N PRO A 130 5.34 -4.94 12.78
CA PRO A 130 4.15 -5.11 11.98
C PRO A 130 4.44 -5.63 10.57
N VAL A 131 3.45 -6.32 10.00
CA VAL A 131 3.42 -6.70 8.59
C VAL A 131 2.34 -5.89 7.87
N PHE A 132 2.69 -5.30 6.72
CA PHE A 132 1.75 -4.50 5.93
C PHE A 132 1.19 -5.29 4.74
N ILE A 133 -0.14 -5.42 4.71
CA ILE A 133 -0.90 -6.01 3.60
C ILE A 133 -1.56 -4.87 2.84
N ARG A 134 -1.13 -4.67 1.59
CA ARG A 134 -1.64 -3.60 0.73
C ARG A 134 -2.81 -4.12 -0.09
N GLY A 135 -3.97 -3.50 0.12
CA GLY A 135 -5.13 -3.63 -0.75
C GLY A 135 -5.04 -2.62 -1.87
N TYR A 136 -5.31 -3.08 -3.07
CA TYR A 136 -5.57 -2.23 -4.21
C TYR A 136 -7.07 -2.29 -4.48
N VAL A 137 -7.78 -1.20 -4.19
CA VAL A 137 -9.15 -1.02 -4.70
C VAL A 137 -8.97 -0.46 -6.12
N PRO A 138 -9.16 -1.23 -7.20
CA PRO A 138 -9.43 -0.61 -8.49
C PRO A 138 -10.70 0.22 -8.31
N GLU A 139 -10.71 1.50 -8.70
CA GLU A 139 -11.85 2.40 -8.56
C GLU A 139 -13.17 1.69 -8.88
N LYS A 140 -13.96 1.38 -7.84
CA LYS A 140 -15.34 0.94 -8.01
C LYS A 140 -16.16 2.22 -8.22
N LYS A 141 -16.71 2.38 -9.43
CA LYS A 141 -17.79 3.33 -9.72
C LYS A 141 -18.87 3.19 -8.63
N SER A 142 -18.91 4.08 -7.64
CA SER A 142 -19.91 4.03 -6.58
C SER A 142 -20.93 5.15 -6.80
N ASP A 143 -22.18 4.74 -6.89
CA ASP A 143 -23.38 5.55 -7.09
C ASP A 143 -23.48 6.66 -6.04
N LEU A 144 -23.20 7.90 -6.45
CA LEU A 144 -23.69 9.09 -5.77
C LEU A 144 -25.00 9.49 -6.43
N ASN A 145 -26.04 9.52 -5.59
CA ASN A 145 -27.39 9.89 -5.96
C ASN A 145 -27.42 11.18 -6.77
N THR A 146 -28.17 11.05 -7.86
CA THR A 146 -28.70 12.08 -8.72
C THR A 146 -29.60 12.98 -7.88
N GLU A 147 -29.14 14.16 -7.51
CA GLU A 147 -30.03 15.33 -7.53
C GLU A 147 -29.78 16.05 -8.84
N SER A 148 -30.72 15.79 -9.74
CA SER A 148 -30.84 16.42 -11.04
C SER A 148 -31.06 17.92 -10.89
N LEU A 149 -30.14 18.73 -11.44
CA LEU A 149 -30.48 20.00 -12.04
C LEU A 149 -29.61 20.21 -13.28
N GLY A 150 -30.15 19.76 -14.41
CA GLY A 150 -29.81 20.25 -15.75
C GLY A 150 -28.46 19.82 -16.33
N GLY A 151 -28.47 18.78 -17.17
CA GLY A 151 -27.45 18.55 -18.21
C GLY A 151 -26.37 17.51 -17.87
N MET A 152 -26.04 16.68 -18.87
CA MET A 152 -24.95 15.68 -18.90
C MET A 152 -23.60 16.32 -18.43
N ILE A 153 -22.58 15.62 -17.87
CA ILE A 153 -21.72 14.60 -18.51
C ILE A 153 -20.80 13.86 -17.48
N ARG A 154 -20.69 12.54 -17.71
CA ARG A 154 -19.69 11.49 -17.38
C ARG A 154 -18.31 11.89 -16.77
N GLN A 155 -17.96 11.38 -15.60
CA GLN A 155 -16.59 11.45 -15.01
C GLN A 155 -16.03 10.03 -14.72
N ASN A 156 -15.08 9.57 -15.56
CA ASN A 156 -14.07 8.51 -15.28
C ASN A 156 -13.11 8.44 -16.48
N LYS A 157 -12.11 9.31 -16.55
CA LYS A 157 -11.57 9.68 -17.86
C LYS A 157 -10.03 9.89 -17.92
N PHE A 158 -9.27 9.59 -16.86
CA PHE A 158 -7.80 9.64 -16.94
C PHE A 158 -7.05 8.65 -16.04
N THR A 159 -5.80 8.33 -16.41
CA THR A 159 -4.84 7.51 -15.66
C THR A 159 -3.60 8.35 -15.34
N TYR A 160 -3.15 8.39 -14.08
CA TYR A 160 -1.91 9.07 -13.67
C TYR A 160 -0.88 8.08 -13.12
N ILE A 161 0.36 8.14 -13.59
CA ILE A 161 1.44 7.18 -13.25
C ILE A 161 2.71 7.95 -12.90
N THR A 162 3.34 7.61 -11.77
CA THR A 162 4.67 8.08 -11.39
C THR A 162 5.66 6.91 -11.51
N THR A 163 6.81 7.12 -12.15
CA THR A 163 7.82 6.07 -12.39
C THR A 163 9.23 6.60 -12.20
N ASP A 164 10.11 5.81 -11.58
CA ASP A 164 11.57 6.02 -11.61
C ASP A 164 12.14 5.33 -12.85
N GLU A 165 12.59 6.12 -13.83
CA GLU A 165 13.07 5.59 -15.12
C GLU A 165 14.50 5.03 -15.05
N THR A 166 15.25 5.34 -14.00
CA THR A 166 16.71 5.10 -13.99
C THR A 166 17.14 3.90 -13.16
N LYS A 167 16.28 3.36 -12.30
CA LYS A 167 16.57 2.20 -11.41
C LYS A 167 17.90 2.32 -10.64
N GLN A 168 18.35 3.55 -10.37
CA GLN A 168 19.58 3.84 -9.63
C GLN A 168 19.27 4.63 -8.35
N PRO A 169 20.16 4.66 -7.34
CA PRO A 169 19.90 5.30 -6.04
C PRO A 169 19.59 6.81 -6.10
N ALA A 170 19.94 7.49 -7.20
CA ALA A 170 19.68 8.90 -7.45
C ALA A 170 18.67 9.08 -8.59
N GLY A 171 17.58 8.31 -8.56
CA GLY A 171 16.76 8.11 -9.74
C GLY A 171 15.88 9.30 -10.16
N LYS A 172 15.66 9.44 -11.48
CA LYS A 172 14.83 10.51 -12.07
C LYS A 172 13.36 10.11 -12.05
N ILE A 173 12.58 10.70 -11.15
CA ILE A 173 11.12 10.50 -11.06
C ILE A 173 10.42 11.25 -12.19
N VAL A 174 9.57 10.54 -12.92
CA VAL A 174 8.81 11.02 -14.08
C VAL A 174 7.33 10.77 -13.86
N ASN A 175 6.48 11.70 -14.31
CA ASN A 175 5.03 11.61 -14.18
C ASN A 175 4.35 11.53 -15.55
N TYR A 176 3.32 10.70 -15.66
CA TYR A 176 2.53 10.46 -16.85
C TYR A 176 1.06 10.67 -16.54
N ILE A 177 0.33 11.33 -17.44
CA ILE A 177 -1.13 11.37 -17.41
C ILE A 177 -1.71 10.95 -18.76
N LYS A 178 -2.61 9.97 -18.77
CA LYS A 178 -3.31 9.50 -19.96
C LYS A 178 -4.77 9.88 -19.87
N VAL A 179 -5.29 10.56 -20.89
CA VAL A 179 -6.69 10.94 -21.00
C VAL A 179 -7.16 10.49 -22.39
N ASP A 180 -7.85 9.36 -22.49
CA ASP A 180 -8.01 8.65 -23.77
C ASP A 180 -8.74 9.45 -24.88
N TYR A 181 -9.49 10.49 -24.50
CA TYR A 181 -10.25 11.35 -25.43
C TYR A 181 -9.59 12.72 -25.68
N LEU A 182 -8.49 13.05 -24.98
CA LEU A 182 -7.72 14.26 -25.27
C LEU A 182 -6.49 13.88 -26.07
N LYS A 183 -6.20 14.65 -27.12
CA LYS A 183 -5.03 14.41 -28.00
C LYS A 183 -3.85 15.32 -27.66
N ASN A 184 -4.13 16.58 -27.34
CA ASN A 184 -3.13 17.63 -27.13
C ASN A 184 -3.61 18.69 -26.11
N PRO A 185 -3.94 18.28 -24.87
CA PRO A 185 -4.51 19.19 -23.88
C PRO A 185 -3.51 20.25 -23.42
N ILE A 186 -4.04 21.31 -22.82
CA ILE A 186 -3.26 22.24 -22.02
C ILE A 186 -3.15 21.66 -20.61
N ILE A 187 -1.92 21.58 -20.08
CA ILE A 187 -1.67 21.07 -18.73
C ILE A 187 -1.18 22.22 -17.86
N LEU A 188 -1.86 22.46 -16.75
CA LEU A 188 -1.44 23.40 -15.71
C LEU A 188 -0.96 22.62 -14.49
N VAL A 189 0.19 22.99 -13.94
CA VAL A 189 0.68 22.52 -12.65
C VAL A 189 0.82 23.72 -11.73
N ASN A 190 0.05 23.74 -10.65
CA ASN A 190 -0.04 24.86 -9.71
C ASN A 190 -0.27 26.22 -10.41
N GLY A 191 -1.09 26.22 -11.45
CA GLY A 191 -1.43 27.40 -12.24
C GLY A 191 -0.41 27.81 -13.32
N LYS A 192 0.68 27.05 -13.52
CA LYS A 192 1.66 27.28 -14.60
C LYS A 192 1.52 26.26 -15.71
N VAL A 193 1.66 26.68 -16.96
CA VAL A 193 1.64 25.77 -18.11
C VAL A 193 2.85 24.83 -18.05
N ALA A 194 2.57 23.53 -18.09
CA ALA A 194 3.56 22.48 -18.06
C ALA A 194 3.85 21.96 -19.47
N ASN A 195 5.13 21.69 -19.75
CA ASN A 195 5.54 21.00 -20.96
C ASN A 195 5.41 19.49 -20.77
N TYR A 196 5.10 18.79 -21.87
CA TYR A 196 4.97 17.35 -21.88
C TYR A 196 5.32 16.75 -23.24
N THR A 197 5.69 15.46 -23.23
CA THR A 197 5.88 14.64 -24.42
C THR A 197 4.76 13.59 -24.51
N VAL A 198 4.17 13.41 -25.70
CA VAL A 198 3.16 12.36 -25.93
C VAL A 198 3.85 11.00 -26.05
N THR A 199 3.40 10.02 -25.28
CA THR A 199 3.92 8.64 -25.28
C THR A 199 2.77 7.62 -25.29
N GLU A 200 3.06 6.34 -25.52
CA GLU A 200 2.06 5.26 -25.40
C GLU A 200 1.40 5.19 -24.00
N LYS A 201 2.15 5.62 -22.97
CA LYS A 201 1.68 5.66 -21.57
C LYS A 201 0.88 6.92 -21.23
N GLY A 202 0.76 7.87 -22.17
CA GLY A 202 0.12 9.17 -21.98
C GLY A 202 1.09 10.35 -22.12
N PHE A 203 0.68 11.50 -21.62
CA PHE A 203 1.44 12.74 -21.58
C PHE A 203 2.49 12.65 -20.46
N LYS A 204 3.76 12.47 -20.84
CA LYS A 204 4.92 12.48 -19.96
C LYS A 204 5.28 13.93 -19.62
N LEU A 205 5.17 14.33 -18.36
CA LEU A 205 5.50 15.69 -17.94
C LEU A 205 7.02 15.88 -17.87
N ASP A 206 7.49 17.04 -18.32
CA ASP A 206 8.91 17.40 -18.25
C ASP A 206 9.33 17.74 -16.81
N GLU A 207 8.40 18.27 -16.02
CA GLU A 207 8.60 18.58 -14.61
C GLU A 207 8.15 17.44 -13.70
N THR A 208 8.93 17.20 -12.64
CA THR A 208 8.55 16.25 -11.61
C THR A 208 7.63 16.92 -10.60
N ILE A 209 6.39 16.43 -10.51
CA ILE A 209 5.42 16.82 -9.51
C ILE A 209 5.72 16.04 -8.20
N TYR A 210 6.13 16.76 -7.15
CA TYR A 210 6.36 16.22 -5.81
C TYR A 210 5.33 16.80 -4.82
N PRO A 211 4.16 16.16 -4.72
CA PRO A 211 3.77 15.44 -3.50
C PRO A 211 3.08 14.10 -3.80
N ASP A 212 2.93 13.26 -2.77
CA ASP A 212 2.43 11.88 -2.88
C ASP A 212 1.11 11.74 -3.67
N GLN A 213 0.27 12.79 -3.74
CA GLN A 213 -0.99 12.83 -4.51
C GLN A 213 -1.36 14.26 -4.95
N PRO A 214 -1.13 14.66 -6.23
CA PRO A 214 -1.70 15.90 -6.76
C PRO A 214 -3.21 15.77 -6.97
N GLU A 215 -3.95 16.85 -6.75
CA GLU A 215 -5.35 16.95 -7.17
C GLU A 215 -5.39 17.25 -8.67
N ILE A 216 -6.11 16.45 -9.45
CA ILE A 216 -6.17 16.55 -10.91
C ILE A 216 -7.61 16.81 -11.33
N VAL A 217 -7.85 17.90 -12.04
CA VAL A 217 -9.17 18.25 -12.58
C VAL A 217 -9.06 18.44 -14.09
N ILE A 218 -10.00 17.86 -14.84
CA ILE A 218 -10.05 18.00 -16.30
C ILE A 218 -11.29 18.80 -16.67
N TYR A 219 -11.09 19.83 -17.46
CA TYR A 219 -12.15 20.67 -18.02
C TYR A 219 -12.17 20.55 -19.55
N GLU A 220 -13.36 20.58 -20.12
CA GLU A 220 -13.62 20.53 -21.57
C GLU A 220 -14.49 21.74 -21.98
N GLY A 221 -14.40 22.18 -23.23
CA GLY A 221 -15.27 23.24 -23.78
C GLY A 221 -15.27 24.53 -22.95
N ASP A 222 -16.45 25.07 -22.66
CA ASP A 222 -16.62 26.32 -21.92
C ASP A 222 -16.02 26.30 -20.51
N GLN A 223 -16.02 25.14 -19.85
CA GLN A 223 -15.38 25.01 -18.54
C GLN A 223 -13.86 25.13 -18.65
N ALA A 224 -13.26 24.60 -19.72
CA ALA A 224 -11.83 24.76 -19.97
C ALA A 224 -11.46 26.23 -20.21
N VAL A 225 -12.31 26.96 -20.93
CA VAL A 225 -12.14 28.41 -21.15
C VAL A 225 -12.26 29.19 -19.85
N LYS A 226 -13.27 28.89 -19.02
CA LYS A 226 -13.48 29.54 -17.71
C LYS A 226 -12.28 29.38 -16.78
N HIS A 227 -11.60 28.24 -16.83
CA HIS A 227 -10.47 27.92 -15.95
C HIS A 227 -9.09 28.23 -16.55
N TYR A 228 -9.00 28.64 -17.83
CA TYR A 228 -7.76 29.07 -18.47
C TYR A 228 -7.98 30.19 -19.49
N ASN A 229 -8.28 29.87 -20.74
CA ASN A 229 -8.64 30.80 -21.82
C ASN A 229 -9.18 30.03 -23.04
N GLU A 230 -9.55 30.77 -24.10
CA GLU A 230 -10.15 30.26 -25.33
C GLU A 230 -9.35 29.13 -26.00
N SER A 231 -8.02 29.11 -25.86
CA SER A 231 -7.17 28.08 -26.48
C SER A 231 -7.38 26.67 -25.91
N ALA A 232 -8.02 26.56 -24.75
CA ALA A 232 -8.36 25.28 -24.12
C ALA A 232 -9.69 24.69 -24.60
N ARG A 233 -10.52 25.44 -25.34
CA ARG A 233 -11.88 25.03 -25.74
C ARG A 233 -11.90 23.66 -26.43
N ASP A 234 -11.10 23.51 -27.48
CA ASP A 234 -11.06 22.30 -28.30
C ASP A 234 -9.98 21.30 -27.88
N LYS A 235 -9.01 21.76 -27.08
CA LYS A 235 -7.89 20.94 -26.61
C LYS A 235 -8.17 20.24 -25.29
N GLY A 236 -9.05 20.81 -24.46
CA GLY A 236 -9.22 20.45 -23.07
C GLY A 236 -8.12 21.02 -22.18
N LEU A 237 -8.42 21.10 -20.88
CA LEU A 237 -7.54 21.61 -19.83
C LEU A 237 -7.40 20.56 -18.74
N ILE A 238 -6.16 20.26 -18.35
CA ILE A 238 -5.83 19.40 -17.21
C ILE A 238 -5.15 20.28 -16.17
N VAL A 239 -5.64 20.27 -14.93
CA VAL A 239 -5.11 21.09 -13.84
C VAL A 239 -4.63 20.19 -12.72
N PHE A 240 -3.33 20.23 -12.44
CA PHE A 240 -2.69 19.64 -11.28
C PHE A 240 -2.53 20.68 -10.18
N THR A 241 -3.00 20.36 -8.98
CA THR A 241 -2.81 21.16 -7.77
C THR A 241 -2.06 20.35 -6.73
N THR A 242 -0.86 20.82 -6.36
CA THR A 242 -0.06 20.23 -5.29
C THR A 242 -0.30 21.01 -4.02
N LYS A 243 -0.75 20.35 -2.94
CA LYS A 243 -0.85 21.02 -1.64
C LYS A 243 0.56 21.35 -1.14
N LYS A 244 0.91 22.64 -1.08
CA LYS A 244 2.10 23.08 -0.34
C LYS A 244 1.89 22.70 1.13
N LYS A 245 2.85 21.96 1.70
CA LYS A 245 2.99 21.86 3.15
C LYS A 245 3.55 23.16 3.70
#